data_AF-A0A7V2WDI9-F1
#
_entry.id   AF-A0A7V2WDI9-F1
#
_cell.length_a   1.000
_cell.length_b   1.000
_cell.length_c   1.000
_cell.angle_alpha   90.00
_cell.angle_beta   90.00
_cell.angle_gamma   90.00
#
_symmetry.space_group_name_H-M   'P 1'
#
loop_
_entity.id
_entity.type
_entity.pdbx_description
1 polymer ?
#
loop_
_entity_poly.entity_id
_entity_poly.type
_entity_poly.pdbx_seq_one_letter_code
_entity_poly.pdbx_strand_id
1 'polypeptide(L)'
;YKLKPGEISGVVETKAGYHIIQMIARKGDYINVRHILLIPKVSIQDLQKAKLKLDTIVREIRADSISFDKAVEKYSQGDNRNNGGYLLNPQTGSVEFEGEQLDPQVSFIVNKMKPGEISNPVPFKTEDGKDAYRLLYLEKRIPPHKANLHQDYPKIEQWALQAKQRKAIDEWINEKAQQTYVSIKPEYLSCHFRHTWLPDQKKKK
;
A
#
# COMPACT_ATOMS: atom_id res chain seq x y z
N TYR A 1 -5.43 -12.51 28.18
CA TYR A 1 -4.29 -12.98 29.01
C TYR A 1 -3.75 -11.83 29.85
N LYS A 2 -3.47 -12.03 31.15
CA LYS A 2 -2.99 -11.00 32.09
C LYS A 2 -1.55 -11.33 32.54
N LEU A 3 -0.57 -11.07 31.68
CA LEU A 3 0.85 -11.20 32.05
C LEU A 3 1.22 -10.13 33.09
N LYS A 4 1.98 -10.50 34.12
CA LYS A 4 2.59 -9.57 35.06
C LYS A 4 3.87 -8.96 34.46
N PRO A 5 4.29 -7.75 34.88
CA PRO A 5 5.59 -7.20 34.46
C PRO A 5 6.73 -8.18 34.71
N GLY A 6 7.57 -8.39 33.70
CA GLY A 6 8.66 -9.38 33.67
C GLY A 6 8.26 -10.77 33.16
N GLU A 7 6.97 -11.12 33.18
CA GLU A 7 6.46 -12.44 32.82
C GLU A 7 6.50 -12.68 31.31
N ILE A 8 6.82 -13.92 30.93
CA ILE A 8 6.87 -14.40 29.54
C ILE A 8 5.65 -15.29 29.30
N SER A 9 4.95 -15.08 28.19
CA SER A 9 3.82 -15.91 27.78
C SER A 9 4.26 -17.31 27.38
N GLY A 10 3.32 -18.26 27.38
CA GLY A 10 3.44 -19.44 26.55
C GLY A 10 3.50 -19.09 25.05
N VAL A 11 3.65 -20.11 24.21
CA VAL A 11 3.62 -19.93 22.75
C VAL A 11 2.20 -19.55 22.32
N VAL A 12 2.06 -18.42 21.65
CA VAL A 12 0.78 -17.92 21.11
C VAL A 12 0.80 -18.05 19.59
N GLU A 13 -0.14 -18.81 19.03
CA GLU A 13 -0.30 -18.93 17.58
C GLU A 13 -1.17 -17.79 17.04
N THR A 14 -0.70 -17.13 15.99
CA THR A 14 -1.44 -16.12 15.22
C THR A 14 -1.30 -16.39 13.73
N LYS A 15 -1.98 -15.61 12.88
CA LYS A 15 -1.82 -15.70 11.41
C LYS A 15 -0.37 -15.50 10.96
N ALA A 16 0.38 -14.63 11.64
CA ALA A 16 1.78 -14.34 11.32
C ALA A 16 2.74 -15.47 11.72
N GLY A 17 2.36 -16.30 12.70
CA GLY A 17 3.17 -17.41 13.19
C GLY A 17 3.08 -17.56 14.71
N TYR A 18 4.16 -18.03 15.31
CA TYR A 18 4.23 -18.30 16.74
C TYR A 18 4.92 -17.15 17.46
N HIS A 19 4.27 -16.63 18.50
CA HIS A 19 4.80 -15.55 19.33
C HIS A 19 5.18 -16.04 20.71
N ILE A 20 6.31 -15.54 21.21
CA ILE A 20 6.64 -15.53 22.63
C ILE A 20 6.69 -14.07 23.05
N ILE A 21 5.85 -13.68 24.00
CA ILE A 21 5.64 -12.28 24.39
C ILE A 21 6.13 -12.10 25.82
N GLN A 22 6.94 -11.07 26.06
CA GLN A 22 7.32 -10.65 27.40
C GLN A 22 6.66 -9.31 27.75
N MET A 23 6.01 -9.26 28.90
CA MET A 23 5.49 -8.01 29.47
C MET A 23 6.63 -7.21 30.09
N ILE A 24 6.91 -6.01 29.58
CA ILE A 24 7.92 -5.11 30.14
C ILE A 24 7.31 -4.30 31.27
N ALA A 25 6.20 -3.61 30.98
CA ALA A 25 5.52 -2.75 31.95
C ALA A 25 4.05 -2.59 31.59
N ARG A 26 3.23 -2.26 32.60
CA ARG A 26 1.82 -1.92 32.43
C ARG A 26 1.50 -0.66 33.21
N LYS A 27 0.85 0.30 32.56
CA LYS A 27 0.38 1.54 33.19
C LYS A 27 -1.08 1.77 32.78
N GLY A 28 -2.01 1.39 33.66
CA GLY A 28 -3.45 1.39 33.34
C GLY A 28 -3.75 0.46 32.16
N ASP A 29 -4.35 1.02 31.12
CA ASP A 29 -4.72 0.31 29.88
C ASP A 29 -3.57 0.18 28.89
N TYR A 30 -2.48 0.94 29.08
CA TYR A 30 -1.30 0.83 28.23
C TYR A 30 -0.38 -0.29 28.71
N ILE A 31 0.04 -1.13 27.76
CA ILE A 31 1.03 -2.18 27.97
C ILE A 31 2.25 -1.95 27.09
N ASN A 32 3.43 -2.15 27.66
CA ASN A 32 4.68 -2.20 26.94
C ASN A 32 5.17 -3.65 26.91
N VAL A 33 5.34 -4.19 25.71
CA VAL A 33 5.74 -5.58 25.50
C VAL A 33 6.84 -5.66 24.45
N ARG A 34 7.64 -6.71 24.52
CA ARG A 34 8.48 -7.16 23.40
C ARG A 34 8.09 -8.59 23.05
N HIS A 35 8.27 -8.97 21.79
CA HIS A 35 7.96 -10.33 21.35
C HIS A 35 9.03 -10.89 20.42
N ILE A 36 9.09 -12.22 20.35
CA ILE A 36 9.79 -12.95 19.29
C ILE A 36 8.69 -13.55 18.42
N LEU A 37 8.76 -13.31 17.10
CA LEU A 37 7.89 -13.93 16.11
C LEU A 37 8.70 -14.98 15.34
N LEU A 38 8.25 -16.24 15.41
CA LEU A 38 8.73 -17.33 14.58
C LEU A 38 7.70 -17.61 13.48
N ILE A 39 8.04 -17.27 12.24
CA ILE A 39 7.20 -17.55 11.07
C ILE A 39 7.53 -18.99 10.59
N PRO A 40 6.57 -19.93 10.63
CA PRO A 40 6.82 -21.28 10.12
C PRO A 40 7.06 -21.22 8.61
N LYS A 41 8.11 -21.91 8.15
CA LYS A 41 8.41 -22.01 6.71
C LYS A 41 7.46 -22.98 6.05
N VAL A 42 6.99 -22.63 4.86
CA VAL A 42 6.20 -23.54 4.02
C VAL A 42 7.10 -24.65 3.51
N SER A 43 6.61 -25.89 3.53
CA SER A 43 7.40 -27.03 3.05
C SER A 43 7.64 -26.92 1.54
N ILE A 44 8.79 -27.40 1.06
CA ILE A 44 9.11 -27.42 -0.38
C ILE A 44 8.06 -28.25 -1.15
N GLN A 45 7.58 -29.34 -0.55
CA GLN A 45 6.56 -30.21 -1.14
C GLN A 45 5.24 -29.47 -1.34
N ASP A 46 4.82 -28.64 -0.38
CA ASP A 46 3.58 -27.88 -0.49
C ASP A 46 3.72 -26.71 -1.47
N LEU A 47 4.88 -26.05 -1.50
CA LEU A 47 5.20 -25.07 -2.54
C LEU A 47 5.14 -25.69 -3.94
N GLN A 48 5.66 -26.91 -4.11
CA GLN A 48 5.60 -27.63 -5.38
C GLN A 48 4.16 -27.99 -5.76
N LYS A 49 3.34 -28.48 -4.82
CA LYS A 49 1.91 -28.74 -5.05
C LYS A 49 1.16 -27.47 -5.45
N ALA A 50 1.41 -26.35 -4.77
CA ALA A 50 0.81 -25.06 -5.09
C ALA A 50 1.18 -24.60 -6.51
N LYS A 51 2.47 -24.72 -6.88
CA LYS A 51 2.94 -24.42 -8.23
C LYS A 51 2.23 -25.27 -9.29
N LEU A 52 2.20 -26.60 -9.10
CA LEU A 52 1.56 -27.53 -10.06
C LEU A 52 0.06 -27.28 -10.20
N LYS A 53 -0.61 -26.90 -9.11
CA LYS A 53 -2.02 -26.51 -9.12
C LYS A 53 -2.23 -25.26 -9.98
N LEU A 54 -1.40 -24.23 -9.78
CA LEU A 54 -1.48 -23.01 -10.59
C LEU A 54 -1.09 -23.26 -12.06
N ASP A 55 -0.11 -24.13 -12.34
CA ASP A 55 0.25 -24.53 -13.70
C ASP A 55 -0.95 -25.16 -14.44
N THR A 56 -1.75 -25.95 -13.72
CA THR A 56 -2.99 -26.54 -14.26
C THR A 56 -4.03 -25.46 -14.56
N ILE A 57 -4.24 -24.54 -13.62
CA ILE A 57 -5.19 -23.42 -13.79
C ILE A 57 -4.78 -22.53 -14.98
N VAL A 58 -3.50 -22.20 -15.12
CA VAL A 58 -2.99 -21.43 -16.26
C VAL A 58 -3.28 -22.13 -17.58
N ARG A 59 -3.13 -23.45 -17.64
CA ARG A 59 -3.43 -24.23 -18.85
C ARG A 59 -4.91 -24.18 -19.19
N GLU A 60 -5.80 -24.31 -18.19
CA GLU A 60 -7.25 -24.20 -18.39
C GLU A 60 -7.65 -22.81 -18.88
N ILE A 61 -7.05 -21.75 -18.33
CA ILE A 61 -7.31 -20.37 -18.75
C ILE A 61 -6.83 -20.13 -20.18
N ARG A 62 -5.62 -20.59 -20.53
CA ARG A 62 -5.06 -20.45 -21.89
C ARG A 62 -5.78 -21.29 -22.94
N ALA A 63 -6.47 -22.35 -22.52
CA ALA A 63 -7.29 -23.19 -23.38
C ALA A 63 -8.75 -22.70 -23.46
N ASP A 64 -9.07 -21.54 -22.87
CA ASP A 64 -10.41 -20.97 -22.78
C ASP A 64 -11.45 -21.88 -22.07
N SER A 65 -10.99 -22.88 -21.33
CA SER A 65 -11.85 -23.79 -20.54
C SER A 65 -12.45 -23.10 -19.32
N ILE A 66 -11.78 -22.09 -18.77
CA ILE A 66 -12.24 -21.26 -17.65
C ILE A 66 -11.75 -19.82 -17.83
N SER A 67 -12.61 -18.82 -17.60
CA SER A 67 -12.17 -17.43 -17.60
C SER A 67 -11.32 -17.10 -16.36
N PHE A 68 -10.47 -16.07 -16.46
CA PHE A 68 -9.67 -15.60 -15.33
C PHE A 68 -10.55 -15.26 -14.12
N ASP A 69 -11.67 -14.54 -14.32
CA ASP A 69 -12.58 -14.16 -13.24
C ASP A 69 -13.15 -15.37 -12.49
N LYS A 70 -13.57 -16.41 -13.22
CA LYS A 70 -14.06 -17.65 -12.63
C LYS A 70 -12.96 -18.41 -11.89
N ALA A 71 -11.73 -18.38 -12.41
CA ALA A 71 -10.59 -18.98 -11.73
C ALA A 71 -10.26 -18.23 -10.43
N VAL A 72 -10.35 -16.89 -10.41
CA VAL A 72 -10.22 -16.08 -9.19
C VAL A 72 -11.31 -16.45 -8.19
N GLU A 73 -12.58 -16.47 -8.62
CA GLU A 73 -13.70 -16.82 -7.75
C GLU A 73 -13.54 -18.22 -7.15
N LYS A 74 -13.05 -19.20 -7.91
CA LYS A 74 -12.97 -20.59 -7.46
C LYS A 74 -11.70 -20.90 -6.64
N TYR A 75 -10.57 -20.29 -6.99
CA TYR A 75 -9.26 -20.73 -6.50
C TYR A 75 -8.47 -19.66 -5.74
N SER A 76 -8.82 -18.37 -5.86
CA SER A 76 -8.06 -17.32 -5.17
C SER A 76 -8.16 -17.45 -3.66
N GLN A 77 -7.02 -17.24 -3.00
CA GLN A 77 -6.91 -17.17 -1.54
C GLN A 77 -6.52 -15.76 -1.07
N GLY A 78 -6.42 -14.80 -2.00
CA GLY A 78 -6.10 -13.41 -1.68
C GLY A 78 -7.33 -12.63 -1.24
N ASP A 79 -7.11 -11.60 -0.43
CA ASP A 79 -8.19 -10.70 0.05
C ASP A 79 -8.89 -9.97 -1.09
N ASN A 80 -8.21 -9.81 -2.23
CA ASN A 80 -8.75 -9.22 -3.44
C ASN A 80 -9.64 -10.17 -4.28
N ARG A 81 -9.91 -11.40 -3.82
CA ARG A 81 -10.81 -12.34 -4.50
C ARG A 81 -12.18 -11.74 -4.80
N ASN A 82 -12.76 -11.02 -3.83
CA ASN A 82 -14.09 -10.42 -3.97
C ASN A 82 -14.10 -9.22 -4.93
N ASN A 83 -12.92 -8.69 -5.28
CA ASN A 83 -12.75 -7.62 -6.27
C ASN A 83 -12.11 -8.16 -7.56
N GLY A 84 -12.49 -9.37 -8.00
CA GLY A 84 -12.01 -9.94 -9.27
C GLY A 84 -10.50 -10.21 -9.33
N GLY A 85 -9.77 -10.13 -8.22
CA GLY A 85 -8.32 -10.26 -8.21
C GLY A 85 -7.57 -8.99 -8.61
N TYR A 86 -8.25 -7.85 -8.69
CA TYR A 86 -7.60 -6.56 -8.94
C TYR A 86 -6.64 -6.20 -7.80
N LEU A 87 -5.48 -5.66 -8.16
CA LEU A 87 -4.57 -5.05 -7.21
C LEU A 87 -4.99 -3.60 -7.00
N LEU A 88 -5.00 -3.14 -5.75
CA LEU A 88 -5.27 -1.74 -5.43
C LEU A 88 -3.95 -1.01 -5.24
N ASN A 89 -3.82 0.14 -5.90
CA ASN A 89 -2.69 1.02 -5.74
C ASN A 89 -2.78 1.68 -4.36
N PRO A 90 -1.81 1.45 -3.45
CA PRO A 90 -1.89 1.98 -2.09
C PRO A 90 -1.80 3.51 -2.02
N GLN A 91 -1.29 4.16 -3.08
CA GLN A 91 -1.17 5.62 -3.14
C GLN A 91 -2.45 6.31 -3.64
N THR A 92 -3.18 5.67 -4.56
CA THR A 92 -4.33 6.29 -5.24
C THR A 92 -5.67 5.62 -4.93
N GLY A 93 -5.65 4.38 -4.42
CA GLY A 93 -6.85 3.55 -4.23
C GLY A 93 -7.44 3.00 -5.54
N SER A 94 -6.84 3.31 -6.69
CA SER A 94 -7.29 2.82 -8.01
C SER A 94 -6.70 1.45 -8.34
N VAL A 95 -7.16 0.83 -9.44
CA VAL A 95 -6.57 -0.41 -9.99
C VAL A 95 -5.45 -0.15 -11.00
N GLU A 96 -5.09 1.13 -11.21
CA GLU A 96 -4.07 1.55 -12.17
C GLU A 96 -2.73 1.77 -11.46
N PHE A 97 -1.66 1.29 -12.09
CA PHE A 97 -0.30 1.42 -11.60
C PHE A 97 0.58 2.05 -12.66
N GLU A 98 1.36 3.04 -12.26
CA GLU A 98 2.50 3.50 -13.05
C GLU A 98 3.63 2.46 -12.94
N GLY A 99 4.45 2.34 -13.99
CA GLY A 99 5.49 1.30 -14.05
C GLY A 99 6.49 1.35 -12.88
N GLU A 100 6.74 2.54 -12.33
CA GLU A 100 7.62 2.78 -11.19
C GLU A 100 7.00 2.39 -9.84
N GLN A 101 5.66 2.27 -9.76
CA GLN A 101 4.95 1.91 -8.54
C GLN A 101 4.84 0.39 -8.35
N LEU A 102 5.17 -0.39 -9.38
CA LEU A 102 5.12 -1.85 -9.33
C LEU A 102 6.36 -2.42 -8.64
N ASP A 103 6.16 -3.49 -7.88
CA ASP A 103 7.27 -4.32 -7.39
C ASP A 103 8.16 -4.77 -8.57
N PRO A 104 9.50 -4.75 -8.44
CA PRO A 104 10.40 -5.05 -9.55
C PRO A 104 10.16 -6.41 -10.23
N GLN A 105 9.79 -7.44 -9.45
CA GLN A 105 9.50 -8.77 -9.99
C GLN A 105 8.20 -8.75 -10.80
N VAL A 106 7.17 -8.05 -10.30
CA VAL A 106 5.90 -7.86 -11.03
C VAL A 106 6.15 -7.09 -12.33
N SER A 107 6.87 -5.97 -12.24
CA SER A 107 7.18 -5.11 -13.39
C SER A 107 7.90 -5.90 -14.49
N PHE A 108 8.92 -6.69 -14.15
CA PHE A 108 9.65 -7.51 -15.12
C PHE A 108 8.78 -8.52 -15.86
N ILE A 109 7.84 -9.16 -15.16
CA ILE A 109 6.94 -10.15 -15.74
C ILE A 109 5.89 -9.46 -16.61
N VAL A 110 5.21 -8.45 -16.07
CA VAL A 110 4.16 -7.70 -16.75
C VAL A 110 4.70 -7.04 -18.02
N ASN A 111 5.92 -6.50 -18.01
CA ASN A 111 6.55 -5.87 -19.19
C ASN A 111 6.64 -6.81 -20.41
N LYS A 112 6.74 -8.13 -20.18
CA LYS A 112 6.82 -9.15 -21.23
C LYS A 112 5.45 -9.67 -21.67
N MET A 113 4.39 -9.32 -20.96
CA MET A 113 3.02 -9.74 -21.25
C MET A 113 2.30 -8.74 -22.15
N LYS A 114 1.34 -9.25 -22.93
CA LYS A 114 0.37 -8.44 -23.67
C LYS A 114 -0.93 -8.29 -22.87
N PRO A 115 -1.72 -7.23 -23.12
CA PRO A 115 -3.08 -7.14 -22.56
C PRO A 115 -3.89 -8.41 -22.89
N GLY A 116 -4.60 -8.95 -21.90
CA GLY A 116 -5.32 -10.21 -21.96
C GLY A 116 -4.48 -11.46 -21.63
N GLU A 117 -3.16 -11.34 -21.44
CA GLU A 117 -2.32 -12.50 -21.12
C GLU A 117 -2.25 -12.79 -19.61
N ILE A 118 -2.05 -14.07 -19.28
CA ILE A 118 -1.80 -14.58 -17.94
C ILE A 118 -0.37 -15.14 -17.81
N SER A 119 0.29 -14.81 -16.71
CA SER A 119 1.63 -15.29 -16.39
C SER A 119 1.65 -16.80 -16.06
N ASN A 120 2.84 -17.38 -16.07
CA ASN A 120 3.07 -18.65 -15.35
C ASN A 120 3.06 -18.40 -13.82
N PRO A 121 3.03 -19.45 -12.98
CA PRO A 121 3.11 -19.29 -11.52
C PRO A 121 4.34 -18.49 -11.09
N VAL A 122 4.09 -17.40 -10.39
CA VAL A 122 5.10 -16.45 -9.93
C VAL A 122 5.30 -16.64 -8.43
N PRO A 123 6.51 -16.94 -7.95
CA PRO A 123 6.78 -17.00 -6.52
C PRO A 123 6.66 -15.60 -5.91
N PHE A 124 6.07 -15.49 -4.73
CA PHE A 124 5.99 -14.24 -3.98
C PHE A 124 5.91 -14.52 -2.48
N LYS A 125 6.03 -13.46 -1.67
CA LYS A 125 5.74 -13.53 -0.24
C LYS A 125 4.37 -12.93 0.03
N THR A 126 3.54 -13.63 0.79
CA THR A 126 2.27 -13.12 1.30
C THR A 126 2.50 -12.02 2.35
N GLU A 127 1.45 -11.30 2.71
CA GLU A 127 1.54 -10.23 3.74
C GLU A 127 2.00 -10.76 5.11
N ASP A 128 1.69 -12.01 5.43
CA ASP A 128 2.16 -12.71 6.63
C ASP A 128 3.55 -13.34 6.47
N GLY A 129 4.27 -13.05 5.37
CA GLY A 129 5.67 -13.40 5.16
C GLY A 129 5.92 -14.84 4.68
N LYS A 130 4.87 -15.60 4.39
CA LYS A 130 4.97 -16.98 3.88
C LYS A 130 5.31 -16.99 2.41
N ASP A 131 6.12 -17.97 2.00
CA ASP A 131 6.40 -18.21 0.59
C ASP A 131 5.16 -18.80 -0.08
N ALA A 132 4.77 -18.25 -1.23
CA ALA A 132 3.59 -18.65 -1.96
C ALA A 132 3.78 -18.46 -3.48
N TYR A 133 2.77 -18.85 -4.26
CA TYR A 133 2.71 -18.58 -5.70
C TYR A 133 1.43 -17.84 -6.05
N ARG A 134 1.53 -16.97 -7.06
CA ARG A 134 0.40 -16.23 -7.64
C ARG A 134 0.44 -16.28 -9.16
N LEU A 135 -0.70 -15.94 -9.77
CA LEU A 135 -0.82 -15.67 -11.20
C LEU A 135 -1.03 -14.17 -11.39
N LEU A 136 -0.43 -13.61 -12.44
CA LEU A 136 -0.62 -12.22 -12.83
C LEU A 136 -1.37 -12.20 -14.15
N TYR A 137 -2.39 -11.35 -14.25
CA TYR A 137 -3.13 -11.10 -15.48
C TYR A 137 -3.01 -9.63 -15.83
N LEU A 138 -2.65 -9.33 -17.07
CA LEU A 138 -2.53 -7.96 -17.55
C LEU A 138 -3.83 -7.58 -18.27
N GLU A 139 -4.73 -6.87 -17.60
CA GLU A 139 -5.99 -6.47 -18.22
C GLU A 139 -5.77 -5.43 -19.32
N LYS A 140 -5.07 -4.34 -18.99
CA LYS A 140 -4.86 -3.20 -19.88
C LYS A 140 -3.46 -2.64 -19.72
N ARG A 141 -2.90 -2.13 -20.83
CA ARG A 141 -1.67 -1.32 -20.84
C ARG A 141 -1.96 0.01 -21.50
N ILE A 142 -1.68 1.10 -20.77
CA ILE A 142 -1.76 2.47 -21.29
C ILE A 142 -0.34 2.88 -21.69
N PRO A 143 -0.07 3.21 -22.97
CA PRO A 143 1.26 3.62 -23.39
C PRO A 143 1.61 5.02 -22.84
N PRO A 144 2.91 5.34 -22.68
CA PRO A 144 3.34 6.69 -22.34
C PRO A 144 2.79 7.71 -23.34
N HIS A 145 2.17 8.77 -22.83
CA HIS A 145 1.58 9.83 -23.63
C HIS A 145 1.66 11.17 -22.89
N LYS A 146 1.46 12.27 -23.61
CA LYS A 146 1.33 13.58 -22.97
C LYS A 146 -0.05 13.69 -22.34
N ALA A 147 -0.09 14.13 -21.08
CA ALA A 147 -1.33 14.30 -20.34
C ALA A 147 -2.33 15.14 -21.15
N ASN A 148 -3.57 14.64 -21.26
CA ASN A 148 -4.63 15.29 -22.02
C ASN A 148 -6.00 15.07 -21.36
N LEU A 149 -6.91 16.02 -21.56
CA LEU A 149 -8.25 15.97 -20.94
C LEU A 149 -9.14 14.85 -21.48
N HIS A 150 -8.79 14.18 -22.58
CA HIS A 150 -9.59 13.08 -23.10
C HIS A 150 -9.31 11.77 -22.34
N GLN A 151 -8.04 11.50 -22.02
CA GLN A 151 -7.62 10.25 -21.38
C GLN A 151 -7.41 10.42 -19.87
N ASP A 152 -7.02 11.61 -19.41
CA ASP A 152 -6.56 11.85 -18.04
C ASP A 152 -7.46 12.80 -17.25
N TYR A 153 -8.71 13.02 -17.70
CA TYR A 153 -9.63 13.94 -17.01
C TYR A 153 -9.70 13.72 -15.50
N PRO A 154 -9.88 12.48 -14.98
CA PRO A 154 -9.99 12.27 -13.53
C PRO A 154 -8.70 12.67 -12.78
N LYS A 155 -7.54 12.40 -13.37
CA LYS A 155 -6.24 12.74 -12.79
C LYS A 155 -6.02 14.26 -12.76
N ILE A 156 -6.35 14.92 -13.87
CA ILE A 156 -6.24 16.38 -14.00
C ILE A 156 -7.23 17.08 -13.06
N GLU A 157 -8.45 16.56 -12.94
CA GLU A 157 -9.45 17.05 -11.99
C GLU A 157 -8.95 16.94 -10.56
N GLN A 158 -8.39 15.80 -10.16
CA GLN A 158 -7.81 15.59 -8.83
C GLN A 158 -6.68 16.59 -8.56
N TRP A 159 -5.76 16.80 -9.51
CA TRP A 159 -4.68 17.78 -9.36
C TRP A 159 -5.20 19.21 -9.25
N ALA A 160 -6.18 19.59 -10.06
CA ALA A 160 -6.81 20.90 -10.00
C ALA A 160 -7.54 21.12 -8.67
N LEU A 161 -8.24 20.10 -8.16
CA LEU A 161 -8.90 20.12 -6.85
C LEU A 161 -7.88 20.31 -5.73
N GLN A 162 -6.79 19.52 -5.73
CA GLN A 162 -5.71 19.66 -4.75
C GLN A 162 -5.06 21.04 -4.80
N ALA A 163 -4.86 21.60 -6.00
CA ALA A 163 -4.34 22.96 -6.15
C ALA A 163 -5.29 24.01 -5.56
N LYS A 164 -6.60 23.89 -5.78
CA LYS A 164 -7.62 24.77 -5.18
C LYS A 164 -7.68 24.64 -3.66
N GLN A 165 -7.67 23.42 -3.13
CA GLN A 165 -7.65 23.16 -1.70
C GLN A 165 -6.41 23.78 -1.04
N ARG A 166 -5.24 23.58 -1.66
CA ARG A 166 -3.98 24.18 -1.20
C ARG A 166 -4.06 25.69 -1.18
N LYS A 167 -4.59 26.31 -2.24
CA LYS A 167 -4.79 27.77 -2.31
C LYS A 167 -5.70 28.26 -1.18
N ALA A 168 -6.84 27.61 -0.97
CA ALA A 168 -7.77 28.00 0.10
C ALA A 168 -7.16 27.86 1.49
N ILE A 169 -6.38 26.79 1.74
CA ILE A 169 -5.64 26.60 2.99
C ILE A 169 -4.57 27.69 3.15
N ASP A 170 -3.79 27.97 2.10
CA ASP A 170 -2.74 28.98 2.14
C ASP A 170 -3.32 30.38 2.46
N GLU A 171 -4.47 30.74 1.85
CA GLU A 171 -5.21 31.98 2.12
C GLU A 171 -5.72 32.01 3.57
N TRP A 172 -6.34 30.93 4.03
CA TRP A 172 -6.85 30.82 5.40
C TRP A 172 -5.74 30.92 6.46
N ILE A 173 -4.57 30.28 6.22
CA ILE A 173 -3.40 30.38 7.11
C ILE A 173 -2.94 31.83 7.21
N ASN A 174 -2.80 32.53 6.07
CA ASN A 174 -2.34 33.91 6.07
C ASN A 174 -3.34 34.86 6.76
N GLU A 175 -4.65 34.64 6.59
CA GLU A 175 -5.68 35.42 7.30
C GLU A 175 -5.61 35.18 8.82
N LYS A 176 -5.51 33.92 9.25
CA LYS A 176 -5.47 33.57 10.68
C LYS A 176 -4.17 33.96 11.35
N ALA A 177 -3.05 33.94 10.64
CA ALA A 177 -1.76 34.41 11.14
C ALA A 177 -1.81 35.88 11.56
N GLN A 178 -2.58 36.74 10.86
CA GLN A 178 -2.73 38.15 11.21
C GLN A 178 -3.54 38.37 12.51
N GLN A 179 -4.45 37.46 12.83
CA GLN A 179 -5.34 37.55 14.00
C GLN A 179 -4.80 36.79 15.22
N THR A 180 -3.69 36.08 15.08
CA THR A 180 -3.13 35.21 16.12
C THR A 180 -1.79 35.76 16.58
N TYR A 181 -1.49 35.71 17.88
CA TYR A 181 -0.17 36.06 18.37
C TYR A 181 0.84 34.98 17.96
N VAL A 182 1.80 35.35 17.10
CA VAL A 182 2.89 34.49 16.64
C VAL A 182 4.22 35.13 17.02
N SER A 183 5.08 34.37 17.70
CA SER A 183 6.44 34.80 18.07
C SER A 183 7.47 33.88 17.44
N ILE A 184 8.41 34.46 16.69
CA ILE A 184 9.50 33.76 16.02
C ILE A 184 10.79 34.18 16.71
N LYS A 185 11.62 33.20 17.13
CA LYS A 185 12.91 33.53 17.74
C LYS A 185 13.80 34.28 16.75
N PRO A 186 14.65 35.23 17.21
CA PRO A 186 15.46 36.07 16.33
C PRO A 186 16.29 35.31 15.29
N GLU A 187 16.82 34.14 15.68
CA GLU A 187 17.64 33.27 14.84
C GLU A 187 16.91 32.76 13.59
N TYR A 188 15.58 32.71 13.60
CA TYR A 188 14.75 32.20 12.49
C TYR A 188 14.06 33.31 11.70
N LEU A 189 14.27 34.60 12.03
CA LEU A 189 13.65 35.71 11.29
C LEU A 189 14.17 35.85 9.86
N SER A 190 15.37 35.34 9.58
CA SER A 190 15.97 35.32 8.24
C SER A 190 15.50 34.14 7.38
N CYS A 191 14.73 33.19 7.94
CA CYS A 191 14.25 32.04 7.19
C CYS A 191 13.18 32.44 6.17
N HIS A 192 13.22 31.82 4.99
CA HIS A 192 12.16 31.96 3.99
C HIS A 192 10.95 31.13 4.40
N PHE A 193 9.93 31.81 4.93
CA PHE A 193 8.64 31.19 5.23
C PHE A 193 7.73 31.20 4.00
N ARG A 194 6.97 30.11 3.81
CA ARG A 194 5.95 30.02 2.77
C ARG A 194 4.74 30.94 3.03
N HIS A 195 4.42 31.17 4.30
CA HIS A 195 3.29 31.97 4.76
C HIS A 195 3.76 33.19 5.53
N THR A 196 2.93 34.24 5.55
CA THR A 196 3.24 35.49 6.25
C THR A 196 2.83 35.37 7.70
N TRP A 197 3.78 34.97 8.56
CA TRP A 197 3.53 34.74 9.99
C TRP A 197 3.57 35.99 10.86
N LEU A 198 4.33 37.01 10.44
CA LEU A 198 4.42 38.27 11.14
C LEU A 198 3.62 39.32 10.35
N PRO A 199 2.66 40.03 10.99
CA PRO A 199 2.00 41.17 10.35
C PRO A 199 3.05 42.22 9.96
N ASP A 200 2.87 42.88 8.82
CA ASP A 200 3.71 44.00 8.41
C ASP A 200 3.82 45.01 9.55
N GLN A 201 5.01 45.17 10.14
CA GLN A 201 5.29 46.14 11.22
C GLN A 201 5.25 47.61 10.73
N LYS A 202 4.72 47.87 9.53
CA LYS A 202 4.56 49.20 8.97
C LYS A 202 3.22 49.80 9.38
N LYS A 203 3.24 50.54 10.50
CA LYS A 203 2.50 51.78 10.82
C LYS A 203 2.19 51.85 12.32
N LYS A 204 3.22 52.10 13.13
CA LYS A 204 3.07 52.93 14.33
C LYS A 204 4.14 54.01 14.22
N LYS A 205 3.74 55.15 13.65
CA LYS A 205 4.41 56.43 13.88
C LYS A 205 3.92 56.96 15.22
#